data_AF-F3FCN7-F1
#
_entry.id   AF-F3FCN7-F1
#
_cell.length_a   1.000
_cell.length_b   1.000
_cell.length_c   1.000
_cell.angle_alpha   90.00
_cell.angle_beta   90.00
_cell.angle_gamma   90.00
#
_symmetry.space_group_name_H-M   'P 1'
#
loop_
_entity.id
_entity.type
_entity.pdbx_description
1 polymer ?
#
loop_
_entity_poly.entity_id
_entity_poly.type
_entity_poly.pdbx_seq_one_letter_code
_entity_poly.pdbx_strand_id
1 'polypeptide(L)'
;LAGLLHNFGYLLLAHVFPPHFTLICRQLEVNPHLHHSFIEQHLLGISREQIGAWLMRYWDMPDELSIALRFQHDPHYKGEHHVYANLVYLAVRLLRANGIGSGPEQDIPDELFDRLGLTREKANESVKKVLEAEVLLRELASQFSK
;
A
#
# COMPACT_ATOMS: atom_id res chain seq x y z
N LEU A 1 -11.84 4.22 -1.27
CA LEU A 1 -11.14 4.52 -2.54
C LEU A 1 -9.61 4.43 -2.40
N ALA A 2 -8.98 5.13 -1.45
CA ALA A 2 -7.54 5.03 -1.20
C ALA A 2 -7.02 3.58 -1.11
N GLY A 3 -7.69 2.69 -0.37
CA GLY A 3 -7.32 1.28 -0.29
C GLY A 3 -7.39 0.51 -1.63
N LEU A 4 -8.28 0.88 -2.55
CA LEU A 4 -8.34 0.26 -3.88
C LEU A 4 -7.19 0.74 -4.78
N LEU A 5 -6.87 2.03 -4.70
CA LEU A 5 -5.86 2.67 -5.56
C LEU A 5 -4.44 2.65 -4.98
N HIS A 6 -4.25 2.17 -3.74
CA HIS A 6 -2.99 2.31 -3.02
C HIS A 6 -1.78 1.76 -3.81
N ASN A 7 -1.96 0.66 -4.55
CA ASN A 7 -0.90 0.03 -5.33
C ASN A 7 -0.97 0.36 -6.84
N PHE A 8 -1.70 1.40 -7.26
CA PHE A 8 -1.87 1.73 -8.68
C PHE A 8 -0.55 2.08 -9.38
N GLY A 9 0.41 2.66 -8.62
CA GLY A 9 1.76 2.93 -9.12
C GLY A 9 2.50 1.69 -9.60
N TYR A 10 2.20 0.49 -9.08
CA TYR A 10 2.78 -0.76 -9.56
C TYR A 10 2.42 -1.03 -11.03
N LEU A 11 1.14 -0.85 -11.38
CA LEU A 11 0.66 -1.01 -12.76
C LEU A 11 1.31 0.04 -13.68
N LEU A 12 1.46 1.26 -13.18
CA LEU A 12 2.09 2.34 -13.94
C LEU A 12 3.57 2.05 -14.21
N LEU A 13 4.31 1.53 -13.22
CA LEU A 13 5.70 1.11 -13.42
C LEU A 13 5.80 -0.03 -14.46
N ALA A 14 4.89 -1.00 -14.40
CA ALA A 14 4.83 -2.10 -15.36
C ALA A 14 4.61 -1.62 -16.80
N HIS A 15 3.75 -0.60 -16.96
CA HIS A 15 3.39 -0.07 -18.27
C HIS A 15 4.43 0.89 -18.84
N VAL A 16 4.94 1.82 -18.01
CA VAL A 16 5.84 2.90 -18.45
C VAL A 16 7.30 2.45 -18.51
N PHE A 17 7.70 1.51 -17.64
CA PHE A 17 9.08 1.03 -17.58
C PHE A 17 9.21 -0.51 -17.67
N PRO A 18 8.66 -1.19 -18.70
CA PRO A 18 8.64 -2.66 -18.77
C PRO A 18 9.99 -3.38 -18.50
N PRO A 19 11.14 -2.96 -19.08
CA PRO A 19 12.40 -3.64 -18.81
C PRO A 19 12.89 -3.45 -17.36
N HIS A 20 12.74 -2.25 -16.79
CA HIS A 20 13.12 -1.96 -15.40
C HIS A 20 12.16 -2.66 -14.42
N PHE A 21 10.88 -2.72 -14.75
CA PHE A 21 9.89 -3.43 -13.95
C PHE A 21 10.20 -4.93 -13.85
N THR A 22 10.64 -5.54 -14.95
CA THR A 22 11.13 -6.93 -14.93
C THR A 22 12.31 -7.10 -13.97
N LEU A 23 13.25 -6.15 -13.95
CA LEU A 23 14.38 -6.17 -13.01
C LEU A 23 13.93 -5.94 -11.57
N ILE A 24 12.99 -5.03 -11.32
CA ILE A 24 12.40 -4.78 -10.00
C ILE A 24 11.78 -6.07 -9.46
N CYS A 25 10.97 -6.77 -10.25
CA CYS A 25 10.36 -8.04 -9.86
C CYS A 25 11.42 -9.10 -9.47
N ARG A 26 12.45 -9.29 -10.30
CA ARG A 26 13.54 -10.22 -10.01
C ARG A 26 14.30 -9.88 -8.74
N GLN A 27 14.56 -8.58 -8.51
CA GLN A 27 15.25 -8.12 -7.30
C GLN A 27 14.38 -8.31 -6.05
N LEU A 28 13.07 -8.13 -6.16
CA LEU A 28 12.14 -8.40 -5.06
C LEU A 28 12.07 -9.88 -4.70
N GLU A 29 12.07 -10.76 -5.70
CA GLU A 29 12.06 -12.22 -5.51
C GLU A 29 13.28 -12.71 -4.72
N VAL A 30 14.47 -12.18 -5.02
CA VAL A 30 15.71 -12.59 -4.35
C VAL A 30 16.02 -11.80 -3.07
N ASN A 31 15.31 -10.68 -2.82
CA ASN A 31 15.46 -9.86 -1.61
C ASN A 31 14.12 -9.65 -0.87
N PRO A 32 13.45 -10.70 -0.39
CA PRO A 32 12.13 -10.58 0.26
C PRO A 32 12.13 -9.77 1.57
N HIS A 33 13.32 -9.59 2.16
CA HIS A 33 13.52 -8.80 3.39
C HIS A 33 13.56 -7.30 3.13
N LEU A 34 13.73 -6.86 1.88
CA LEU A 34 13.78 -5.44 1.54
C LEU A 34 12.39 -4.91 1.18
N HIS A 35 12.14 -3.66 1.56
CA HIS A 35 10.96 -2.94 1.09
C HIS A 35 11.13 -2.56 -0.38
N HIS A 36 10.06 -2.66 -1.18
CA HIS A 36 10.12 -2.43 -2.63
C HIS A 36 10.61 -1.04 -3.01
N SER A 37 10.31 -0.04 -2.19
CA SER A 37 10.75 1.33 -2.42
C SER A 37 12.26 1.45 -2.53
N PHE A 38 13.06 0.65 -1.81
CA PHE A 38 14.52 0.71 -1.92
C PHE A 38 15.02 0.24 -3.28
N ILE A 39 14.44 -0.86 -3.79
CA ILE A 39 14.79 -1.43 -5.09
C ILE A 39 14.35 -0.51 -6.22
N GLU A 40 13.13 0.02 -6.14
CA GLU A 40 12.58 0.96 -7.12
C GLU A 40 13.39 2.26 -7.16
N GLN A 41 13.71 2.83 -5.99
CA GLN A 41 14.54 4.03 -5.89
C GLN A 41 15.95 3.78 -6.44
N HIS A 42 16.53 2.61 -6.20
CA HIS A 42 17.85 2.25 -6.72
C HIS A 42 17.87 2.11 -8.24
N LEU A 43 16.83 1.51 -8.84
CA LEU A 43 16.79 1.23 -10.28
C LEU A 43 16.24 2.38 -11.12
N LEU A 44 15.29 3.16 -10.59
CA LEU A 44 14.55 4.20 -11.33
C LEU A 44 14.66 5.60 -10.72
N GLY A 45 15.18 5.73 -9.50
CA GLY A 45 15.18 7.01 -8.77
C GLY A 45 13.79 7.46 -8.28
N ILE A 46 12.76 6.63 -8.46
CA ILE A 46 11.39 6.89 -8.03
C ILE A 46 10.75 5.60 -7.50
N SER A 47 9.87 5.72 -6.51
CA SER A 47 9.00 4.61 -6.04
C SER A 47 7.62 4.63 -6.69
N ARG A 48 6.93 3.48 -6.63
CA ARG A 48 5.54 3.32 -7.09
C ARG A 48 4.57 4.28 -6.39
N GLU A 49 4.81 4.63 -5.13
CA GLU A 49 4.01 5.60 -4.39
C GLU A 49 4.15 7.00 -4.98
N GLN A 50 5.35 7.37 -5.44
CA GLN A 50 5.59 8.69 -6.03
C GLN A 50 4.86 8.84 -7.35
N ILE A 51 5.05 7.89 -8.25
CA ILE A 51 4.46 7.95 -9.59
C ILE A 51 2.94 7.77 -9.53
N GLY A 52 2.44 6.94 -8.62
CA GLY A 52 1.01 6.81 -8.34
C GLY A 52 0.39 8.11 -7.82
N ALA A 53 1.04 8.77 -6.85
CA ALA A 53 0.58 10.05 -6.33
C ALA A 53 0.61 11.17 -7.37
N TRP A 54 1.62 11.20 -8.25
CA TRP A 54 1.68 12.14 -9.37
C TRP A 54 0.53 11.94 -10.35
N LEU A 55 0.20 10.68 -10.66
CA LEU A 55 -0.95 10.37 -11.51
C LEU A 55 -2.26 10.84 -10.90
N MET A 56 -2.47 10.63 -9.59
CA MET A 56 -3.68 11.12 -8.92
C MET A 56 -3.84 12.65 -9.06
N ARG A 57 -2.75 13.41 -8.89
CA ARG A 57 -2.78 14.87 -9.09
C ARG A 57 -3.02 15.24 -10.55
N TYR A 58 -2.40 14.51 -11.47
CA TYR A 58 -2.58 14.75 -12.91
C TYR A 58 -4.02 14.51 -13.36
N TRP A 59 -4.72 13.56 -12.74
CA TRP A 59 -6.15 13.31 -12.95
C TRP A 59 -7.08 14.23 -12.16
N ASP A 60 -6.54 15.24 -11.48
CA ASP A 60 -7.32 16.17 -10.66
C ASP A 60 -8.14 15.45 -9.57
N MET A 61 -7.59 14.34 -9.05
CA MET A 61 -8.20 13.61 -7.94
C MET A 61 -7.99 14.38 -6.63
N PRO A 62 -8.88 14.21 -5.64
CA PRO A 62 -8.75 14.87 -4.35
C PRO A 62 -7.40 14.63 -3.67
N ASP A 63 -6.86 15.66 -3.01
CA ASP A 63 -5.55 15.63 -2.37
C ASP A 63 -5.41 14.52 -1.33
N GLU A 64 -6.52 14.15 -0.66
CA GLU A 64 -6.60 13.02 0.25
C GLU A 64 -6.08 11.73 -0.38
N LEU A 65 -6.39 11.49 -1.67
CA LEU A 65 -5.97 10.29 -2.38
C LEU A 65 -4.50 10.37 -2.78
N SER A 66 -4.04 11.52 -3.28
CA SER A 66 -2.62 11.70 -3.61
C SER A 66 -1.74 11.52 -2.38
N ILE A 67 -2.14 12.10 -1.24
CA ILE A 67 -1.45 11.99 0.04
C ILE A 67 -1.50 10.55 0.56
N ALA A 68 -2.66 9.89 0.51
CA ALA A 68 -2.77 8.50 0.95
C ALA A 68 -1.80 7.59 0.19
N LEU A 69 -1.74 7.70 -1.14
CA LEU A 69 -0.81 6.92 -1.96
C LEU A 69 0.65 7.30 -1.68
N ARG A 70 0.94 8.59 -1.52
CA ARG A 70 2.31 9.09 -1.35
C ARG A 70 2.96 8.62 -0.05
N PHE A 71 2.19 8.61 1.04
CA PHE A 71 2.72 8.41 2.39
C PHE A 71 2.25 7.11 3.06
N GLN A 72 1.59 6.20 2.34
CA GLN A 72 1.09 4.90 2.85
C GLN A 72 2.14 3.97 3.49
N HIS A 73 3.43 4.27 3.36
CA HIS A 73 4.52 3.49 3.96
C HIS A 73 5.28 4.25 5.06
N ASP A 74 4.86 5.48 5.37
CA ASP A 74 5.40 6.26 6.46
C ASP A 74 4.42 6.25 7.65
N PRO A 75 4.67 5.45 8.70
CA PRO A 75 3.80 5.43 9.86
C PRO A 75 3.85 6.75 10.63
N HIS A 76 4.87 7.60 10.45
CA HIS A 76 5.05 8.83 11.21
C HIS A 76 4.50 10.06 10.49
N TYR A 77 3.85 9.88 9.33
CA TYR A 77 3.25 10.99 8.61
C TYR A 77 2.15 11.67 9.46
N LYS A 78 2.30 12.99 9.63
CA LYS A 78 1.41 13.86 10.44
C LYS A 78 1.00 15.13 9.67
N GLY A 79 1.22 15.14 8.35
CA GLY A 79 0.85 16.27 7.50
C GLY A 79 -0.65 16.37 7.23
N GLU A 80 -1.03 17.23 6.30
CA GLU A 80 -2.42 17.35 5.85
C GLU A 80 -2.94 16.00 5.33
N HIS A 81 -4.21 15.68 5.56
CA HIS A 81 -4.84 14.42 5.17
C HIS A 81 -4.13 13.15 5.70
N HIS A 82 -3.31 13.24 6.75
CA HIS A 82 -2.56 12.09 7.30
C HIS A 82 -3.43 10.89 7.65
N VAL A 83 -4.69 11.11 8.04
CA VAL A 83 -5.63 10.04 8.42
C VAL A 83 -5.73 8.97 7.33
N TYR A 84 -5.72 9.35 6.05
CA TYR A 84 -5.86 8.40 4.95
C TYR A 84 -4.58 7.59 4.72
N ALA A 85 -3.41 8.22 4.75
CA ALA A 85 -2.13 7.52 4.65
C ALA A 85 -1.93 6.55 5.83
N ASN A 86 -2.27 6.99 7.05
CA ASN A 86 -2.18 6.20 8.26
C ASN A 86 -3.13 5.00 8.25
N LEU A 87 -4.37 5.19 7.76
CA LEU A 87 -5.33 4.09 7.61
C LEU A 87 -4.88 3.06 6.59
N VAL A 88 -4.34 3.49 5.44
CA VAL A 88 -3.80 2.56 4.42
C VAL A 88 -2.60 1.81 4.98
N TYR A 89 -1.67 2.50 5.66
CA TYR A 89 -0.54 1.86 6.33
C TYR A 89 -1.02 0.78 7.30
N LEU A 90 -1.95 1.14 8.19
CA LEU A 90 -2.49 0.23 9.21
C LEU A 90 -3.13 -0.99 8.56
N ALA A 91 -4.02 -0.79 7.58
CA ALA A 91 -4.72 -1.87 6.90
C ALA A 91 -3.74 -2.83 6.19
N VAL A 92 -2.76 -2.30 5.44
CA VAL A 92 -1.78 -3.12 4.73
C VAL A 92 -0.89 -3.89 5.70
N ARG A 93 -0.46 -3.29 6.81
CA ARG A 93 0.36 -3.98 7.81
C ARG A 93 -0.42 -5.08 8.54
N LEU A 94 -1.67 -4.84 8.90
CA LEU A 94 -2.51 -5.85 9.53
C LEU A 94 -2.77 -7.04 8.61
N LEU A 95 -3.04 -6.79 7.32
CA LEU A 95 -3.17 -7.85 6.32
C LEU A 95 -1.85 -8.63 6.19
N ARG A 96 -0.71 -7.95 6.19
CA ARG A 96 0.62 -8.59 6.10
C ARG A 96 0.92 -9.49 7.30
N ALA A 97 0.58 -9.06 8.52
CA ALA A 97 0.70 -9.88 9.73
C ALA A 97 -0.18 -11.16 9.69
N ASN A 98 -1.19 -11.19 8.81
CA ASN A 98 -2.03 -12.36 8.55
C ASN A 98 -1.63 -13.09 7.25
N GLY A 99 -0.42 -12.87 6.74
CA GLY A 99 0.12 -13.55 5.56
C GLY A 99 -0.40 -13.02 4.21
N ILE A 100 -1.09 -11.88 4.19
CA ILE A 100 -1.61 -11.28 2.95
C ILE A 100 -0.74 -10.12 2.49
N GLY A 101 -0.22 -10.22 1.27
CA GLY A 101 0.61 -9.21 0.63
C GLY A 101 2.09 -9.60 0.58
N SER A 102 2.94 -8.63 0.23
CA SER A 102 4.39 -8.86 0.05
C SER A 102 5.21 -7.79 0.77
N GLY A 103 6.47 -8.10 1.03
CA GLY A 103 7.43 -7.22 1.71
C GLY A 103 7.65 -7.62 3.18
N PRO A 104 8.59 -6.95 3.87
CA PRO A 104 8.97 -7.31 5.22
C PRO A 104 7.83 -7.09 6.21
N GLU A 105 7.76 -7.99 7.20
CA GLU A 105 6.95 -7.80 8.39
C GLU A 105 7.57 -6.71 9.27
N GLN A 106 6.73 -5.83 9.80
CA GLN A 106 7.14 -4.70 10.62
C GLN A 106 6.09 -4.47 11.68
N ASP A 107 6.53 -4.16 12.89
CA ASP A 107 5.65 -3.79 13.98
C ASP A 107 4.90 -2.51 13.67
N ILE A 108 3.63 -2.47 14.08
CA ILE A 108 2.77 -1.30 13.95
C ILE A 108 2.91 -0.47 15.24
N PRO A 109 3.40 0.78 15.17
CA PRO A 109 3.57 1.64 16.35
C PRO A 109 2.24 1.92 17.06
N ASP A 110 2.25 1.89 18.40
CA ASP A 110 1.04 2.19 19.20
C ASP A 110 0.52 3.61 18.95
N GLU A 111 1.42 4.58 18.75
CA GLU A 111 1.06 5.96 18.39
C GLU A 111 0.21 6.08 17.11
N LEU A 112 0.27 5.08 16.21
CA LEU A 112 -0.58 5.05 15.02
C LEU A 112 -2.04 4.75 15.39
N PHE A 113 -2.26 3.81 16.32
CA PHE A 113 -3.59 3.47 16.82
C PHE A 113 -4.21 4.66 17.55
N ASP A 114 -3.43 5.33 18.40
CA ASP A 114 -3.87 6.53 19.12
C ASP A 114 -4.28 7.66 18.17
N ARG A 115 -3.45 7.94 17.14
CA ARG A 115 -3.78 8.97 16.14
C ARG A 115 -5.03 8.66 15.33
N LEU A 116 -5.37 7.39 15.15
CA LEU A 116 -6.56 6.96 14.43
C LEU A 116 -7.78 6.80 15.35
N GLY A 117 -7.62 6.96 16.66
CA GLY A 117 -8.68 6.71 17.64
C GLY A 117 -9.17 5.26 17.66
N LEU A 118 -8.29 4.32 17.31
CA LEU A 118 -8.60 2.90 17.22
C LEU A 118 -7.87 2.13 18.32
N THR A 119 -8.49 1.07 18.85
CA THR A 119 -7.77 0.11 19.68
C THR A 119 -7.24 -1.02 18.80
N ARG A 120 -6.16 -1.66 19.25
CA ARG A 120 -5.54 -2.80 18.55
C ARG A 120 -6.54 -3.95 18.38
N GLU A 121 -7.38 -4.19 19.38
CA GLU A 121 -8.42 -5.22 19.38
C GLU A 121 -9.47 -4.95 18.30
N LYS A 122 -9.98 -3.71 18.20
CA LYS A 122 -10.97 -3.34 17.18
C LYS A 122 -10.42 -3.44 15.75
N ALA A 123 -9.15 -3.07 15.58
CA ALA A 123 -8.48 -3.18 14.29
C ALA A 123 -8.31 -4.66 13.88
N ASN A 124 -7.86 -5.51 14.80
CA ASN A 124 -7.74 -6.95 14.58
C ASN A 124 -9.10 -7.63 14.34
N GLU A 125 -10.15 -7.22 15.05
CA GLU A 125 -11.51 -7.73 14.83
C GLU A 125 -12.00 -7.40 13.41
N SER A 126 -11.71 -6.20 12.93
CA SER A 126 -12.06 -5.76 11.57
C SER A 126 -11.32 -6.59 10.51
N VAL A 127 -10.05 -6.90 10.72
CA VAL A 127 -9.26 -7.78 9.85
C VAL A 127 -9.82 -9.19 9.85
N LYS A 128 -10.20 -9.73 11.02
CA LYS A 128 -10.81 -11.05 11.11
C LYS A 128 -12.09 -11.16 10.26
N LYS A 129 -12.96 -10.15 10.32
CA LYS A 129 -14.18 -10.08 9.47
C LYS A 129 -13.84 -10.06 7.98
N VAL A 130 -12.77 -9.37 7.59
CA VAL A 130 -12.29 -9.34 6.20
C VAL A 130 -11.77 -10.71 5.77
N LEU A 131 -11.01 -11.41 6.62
CA LEU A 131 -10.50 -12.75 6.34
C LEU A 131 -11.62 -13.79 6.25
N GLU A 132 -12.64 -13.70 7.10
CA GLU A 132 -13.85 -14.55 7.02
C GLU A 132 -14.59 -14.35 5.68
N ALA A 133 -14.48 -13.17 5.08
CA ALA A 133 -15.07 -12.84 3.78
C ALA A 133 -14.11 -13.05 2.58
N GLU A 134 -12.95 -13.69 2.78
CA GLU A 134 -11.89 -13.80 1.76
C GLU A 134 -12.40 -14.41 0.44
N VAL A 135 -13.22 -15.47 0.50
CA VAL A 135 -13.74 -16.14 -0.70
C VAL A 135 -14.56 -15.18 -1.55
N LEU A 136 -15.48 -14.42 -0.93
CA LEU A 136 -16.31 -13.43 -1.62
C LEU A 136 -15.47 -12.30 -2.21
N LEU A 137 -14.42 -11.86 -1.50
CA LEU A 137 -13.51 -10.83 -2.00
C LEU A 137 -12.70 -11.31 -3.21
N ARG A 138 -12.27 -12.58 -3.23
CA ARG A 138 -11.60 -13.19 -4.39
C ARG A 138 -12.53 -13.32 -5.58
N GLU A 139 -13.79 -13.71 -5.36
CA GLU A 139 -14.81 -13.75 -6.41
C GLU A 139 -15.04 -12.36 -7.01
N LEU A 140 -15.21 -11.34 -6.17
CA LEU A 140 -15.35 -9.95 -6.63
C LEU A 140 -14.13 -9.49 -7.44
N ALA A 141 -12.91 -9.77 -6.97
CA ALA A 141 -11.70 -9.42 -7.70
C ALA A 141 -11.63 -10.09 -9.09
N SER A 142 -12.07 -11.35 -9.19
CA SER A 142 -12.06 -12.09 -10.46
C SER A 142 -12.99 -11.48 -11.54
N GLN A 143 -14.03 -10.74 -11.13
CA GLN A 143 -14.94 -10.06 -12.06
C GLN A 143 -14.25 -8.89 -12.79
N PHE A 144 -13.20 -8.31 -12.21
CA PHE A 144 -12.43 -7.21 -12.79
C PHE A 144 -11.21 -7.67 -13.60
N SER A 145 -10.88 -8.97 -13.60
CA SER A 145 -9.76 -9.54 -14.35
C SER A 145 -10.11 -9.96 -15.79
N LYS A 146 -11.30 -9.58 -16.28
CA LYS A 146 -11.77 -9.86 -17.64
C LYS A 146 -11.49 -8.72 -18.61
#